data_AF-A0A951KA17-F1
#
_entry.id   AF-A0A951KA17-F1
#
_cell.length_a   1.000
_cell.length_b   1.000
_cell.length_c   1.000
_cell.angle_alpha   90.00
_cell.angle_beta   90.00
_cell.angle_gamma   90.00
#
_symmetry.space_group_name_H-M   'P 1'
#
loop_
_entity.id
_entity.type
_entity.pdbx_description
1 polymer ?
#
loop_
_entity_poly.entity_id
_entity_poly.type
_entity_poly.pdbx_seq_one_letter_code
_entity_poly.pdbx_strand_id
1 'polypeptide(L)'
;FPGLQAPDEELVRACLASYVSVGERGSLATEDDLAARTADHASTIAALVDYGHRLGLRTWVASREHDRTVDGHRLADRLTDEERRVYLPLVVRAPADALGAVDVIWYVRGKLAFLIEVEWTAMVGDTVLGRGRRIPVDDQQARFLVIPAERAELLRLKLARSPWLRDEMQRGNWHVLKWQHLDTLSGRDGARLEWLEPVLGLDPLIERGGEQLTMFGE
;
A
#
# COMPACT_ATOMS: atom_id res chain seq x y z
N PHE A 1 10.21 -4.78 32.54
CA PHE A 1 8.96 -4.21 32.01
C PHE A 1 8.06 -5.33 31.48
N PRO A 2 7.03 -5.77 32.22
CA PRO A 2 5.88 -6.40 31.56
C PRO A 2 4.59 -5.79 32.10
N GLY A 3 3.91 -5.03 31.25
CA GLY A 3 2.49 -4.71 31.42
C GLY A 3 1.68 -5.47 30.37
N LEU A 4 0.36 -5.62 30.59
CA LEU A 4 -0.58 -6.22 29.63
C LEU A 4 -0.61 -5.53 28.24
N GLN A 5 0.07 -4.39 28.09
CA GLN A 5 0.21 -3.64 26.85
C GLN A 5 1.62 -3.69 26.25
N ALA A 6 2.57 -4.37 26.90
CA ALA A 6 3.90 -4.56 26.33
C ALA A 6 3.81 -5.58 25.17
N PRO A 7 4.35 -5.27 23.98
CA PRO A 7 4.42 -6.26 22.91
C PRO A 7 5.22 -7.47 23.41
N ASP A 8 4.78 -8.67 23.04
CA ASP A 8 5.52 -9.86 23.39
C ASP A 8 6.90 -9.88 22.69
N GLU A 9 7.83 -10.63 23.26
CA GLU A 9 9.24 -10.66 22.81
C GLU A 9 9.40 -11.09 21.35
N GLU A 10 8.56 -12.00 20.87
CA GLU A 10 8.62 -12.51 19.49
C GLU A 10 8.20 -11.43 18.48
N LEU A 11 7.22 -10.58 18.82
CA LEU A 11 6.82 -9.46 17.96
C LEU A 11 7.94 -8.43 17.89
N VAL A 12 8.57 -8.14 19.02
CA VAL A 12 9.72 -7.23 19.08
C VAL A 12 10.87 -7.78 18.24
N ARG A 13 11.20 -9.07 18.36
CA ARG A 13 12.24 -9.73 17.56
C ARG A 13 11.91 -9.71 16.07
N ALA A 14 10.66 -9.97 15.69
CA ALA A 14 10.23 -9.93 14.29
C ALA A 14 10.30 -8.51 13.71
N CYS A 15 9.90 -7.49 14.48
CA CYS A 15 10.07 -6.09 14.09
C CYS A 15 11.56 -5.78 13.86
N LEU A 16 12.42 -6.10 14.82
CA LEU A 16 13.86 -5.86 14.69
C LEU A 16 14.46 -6.61 13.48
N ALA A 17 14.16 -7.91 13.33
CA ALA A 17 14.64 -8.70 12.20
C ALA A 17 14.14 -8.16 10.84
N SER A 18 12.94 -7.58 10.80
CA SER A 18 12.39 -6.99 9.59
C SER A 18 13.17 -5.74 9.16
N TYR A 19 13.63 -4.90 10.09
CA TYR A 19 14.32 -3.64 9.75
C TYR A 19 15.85 -3.72 9.80
N VAL A 20 16.41 -4.77 10.38
CA VAL A 20 17.87 -4.93 10.47
C VAL A 20 18.40 -5.58 9.21
N SER A 21 19.01 -4.76 8.34
CA SER A 21 20.02 -5.20 7.38
C SER A 21 21.36 -5.25 8.13
N VAL A 22 21.94 -6.44 8.32
CA VAL A 22 23.29 -6.55 8.88
C VAL A 22 24.26 -6.23 7.75
N GLY A 23 24.81 -5.01 7.72
CA GLY A 23 25.95 -4.70 6.85
C GLY A 23 27.17 -5.55 7.21
N GLU A 24 28.17 -5.66 6.33
CA GLU A 24 29.37 -6.50 6.52
C GLU A 24 30.11 -6.31 7.86
N ARG A 25 29.84 -5.23 8.61
CA ARG A 25 30.46 -4.91 9.90
C ARG A 25 29.47 -4.77 11.07
N GLY A 26 28.24 -5.25 10.97
CA GLY A 26 27.25 -5.16 12.06
C GLY A 26 26.66 -3.76 12.27
N SER A 27 26.72 -2.89 11.26
CA SER A 27 26.06 -1.58 11.27
C SER A 27 24.55 -1.74 11.07
N LEU A 28 23.76 -0.98 11.83
CA LEU A 28 22.33 -0.77 11.60
C LEU A 28 22.14 0.10 10.33
N ALA A 29 21.01 -0.08 9.64
CA ALA A 29 20.65 0.58 8.38
C ALA A 29 21.16 2.03 8.27
N THR A 30 21.85 2.34 7.18
CA THR A 30 22.49 3.64 6.95
C THR A 30 21.50 4.69 6.42
N GLU A 31 21.91 5.95 6.36
CA GLU A 31 21.16 7.02 5.71
C GLU A 31 20.84 6.71 4.23
N ASP A 32 21.74 5.98 3.56
CA ASP A 32 21.55 5.49 2.18
C ASP A 32 20.36 4.52 2.06
N ASP A 33 20.15 3.66 3.06
CA ASP A 33 18.98 2.75 3.08
C ASP A 33 17.68 3.55 3.21
N LEU A 34 17.65 4.60 4.03
CA LEU A 34 16.45 5.43 4.18
C LEU A 34 16.15 6.24 2.92
N ALA A 35 17.19 6.76 2.26
CA ALA A 35 17.06 7.45 0.97
C ALA A 35 16.50 6.50 -0.10
N ALA A 36 17.01 5.26 -0.18
CA ALA A 36 16.50 4.24 -1.08
C ALA A 36 15.03 3.92 -0.82
N ARG A 37 14.62 3.71 0.44
CA ARG A 37 13.20 3.44 0.78
C ARG A 37 12.27 4.61 0.46
N THR A 38 12.77 5.83 0.62
CA THR A 38 12.03 7.05 0.24
C THR A 38 11.83 7.12 -1.28
N ALA A 39 12.84 6.71 -2.05
CA ALA A 39 12.77 6.63 -3.50
C ALA A 39 11.83 5.50 -3.97
N ASP A 40 11.88 4.32 -3.33
CA ASP A 40 10.97 3.20 -3.63
C ASP A 40 9.50 3.59 -3.38
N HIS A 41 9.24 4.31 -2.28
CA HIS A 41 7.91 4.84 -1.95
C HIS A 41 7.40 5.79 -3.05
N ALA A 42 8.24 6.75 -3.46
CA ALA A 42 7.89 7.68 -4.54
C ALA A 42 7.64 6.95 -5.86
N SER A 43 8.49 5.97 -6.19
CA SER A 43 8.38 5.16 -7.41
C SER A 43 7.10 4.33 -7.41
N THR A 44 6.72 3.76 -6.26
CA THR A 44 5.47 3.03 -6.09
C THR A 44 4.26 3.95 -6.31
N ILE A 45 4.28 5.18 -5.78
CA ILE A 45 3.21 6.14 -6.04
C ILE A 45 3.15 6.53 -7.52
N ALA A 46 4.29 6.75 -8.19
CA ALA A 46 4.31 7.00 -9.63
C ALA A 46 3.67 5.83 -10.41
N ALA A 47 4.05 4.58 -10.10
CA ALA A 47 3.47 3.40 -10.71
C ALA A 47 1.95 3.29 -10.48
N LEU A 48 1.47 3.63 -9.28
CA LEU A 48 0.04 3.70 -8.99
C LEU A 48 -0.67 4.76 -9.83
N VAL A 49 -0.08 5.95 -9.99
CA VAL A 49 -0.67 7.02 -10.81
C VAL A 49 -0.78 6.57 -12.26
N ASP A 50 0.33 6.10 -12.82
CA ASP A 50 0.40 5.69 -14.22
C ASP A 50 -0.54 4.50 -14.50
N TYR A 51 -0.57 3.51 -13.61
CA TYR A 51 -1.48 2.37 -13.73
C TYR A 51 -2.95 2.80 -13.64
N GLY A 52 -3.31 3.66 -12.69
CA GLY A 52 -4.65 4.22 -12.55
C GLY A 52 -5.12 4.97 -13.80
N HIS A 53 -4.25 5.77 -14.41
CA HIS A 53 -4.56 6.46 -15.67
C HIS A 53 -4.72 5.49 -16.84
N ARG A 54 -3.89 4.46 -16.95
CA ARG A 54 -4.06 3.43 -17.99
C ARG A 54 -5.33 2.61 -17.82
N LEU A 55 -5.85 2.47 -16.60
CA LEU A 55 -7.18 1.90 -16.33
C LEU A 55 -8.33 2.84 -16.75
N GLY A 56 -8.03 4.08 -17.13
CA GLY A 56 -9.04 5.11 -17.41
C GLY A 56 -9.65 5.74 -16.16
N LEU A 57 -9.03 5.56 -14.99
CA LEU A 57 -9.46 6.15 -13.73
C LEU A 57 -8.87 7.55 -13.57
N ARG A 58 -9.53 8.38 -12.76
CA ARG A 58 -8.91 9.60 -12.25
C ARG A 58 -8.11 9.27 -11.01
N THR A 59 -6.97 9.93 -10.87
CA THR A 59 -6.03 9.70 -9.77
C THR A 59 -5.82 10.99 -9.01
N TRP A 60 -5.91 10.93 -7.68
CA TRP A 60 -5.45 12.00 -6.79
C TRP A 60 -4.29 11.48 -5.94
N VAL A 61 -3.33 12.35 -5.63
CA VAL A 61 -2.17 12.06 -4.78
C VAL A 61 -2.10 13.10 -3.67
N ALA A 62 -1.75 12.66 -2.45
CA ALA A 62 -1.57 13.55 -1.32
C ALA A 62 -0.58 14.68 -1.59
N SER A 63 -0.90 15.89 -1.13
CA SER A 63 -0.04 17.06 -1.32
C SER A 63 1.36 16.89 -0.74
N ARG A 64 1.50 16.09 0.34
CA ARG A 64 2.82 15.77 0.93
C ARG A 64 3.72 14.93 0.01
N GLU A 65 3.16 14.30 -1.00
CA GLU A 65 3.89 13.48 -1.98
C GLU A 65 4.23 14.27 -3.25
N HIS A 66 3.62 15.44 -3.49
CA HIS A 66 3.69 16.19 -4.75
C HIS A 66 5.12 16.55 -5.18
N ASP A 67 5.97 16.95 -4.23
CA ASP A 67 7.34 17.39 -4.51
C ASP A 67 8.34 16.26 -4.67
N ARG A 68 7.94 15.00 -4.46
CA ARG A 68 8.82 13.85 -4.69
C ARG A 68 9.08 13.68 -6.19
N THR A 69 10.33 13.36 -6.52
CA THR A 69 10.78 13.24 -7.91
C THR A 69 10.99 11.78 -8.27
N VAL A 70 10.45 11.36 -9.42
CA VAL A 70 10.66 10.04 -10.04
C VAL A 70 10.98 10.26 -11.52
N ASP A 71 12.08 9.71 -12.01
CA ASP A 71 12.58 9.91 -13.38
C ASP A 71 12.71 11.38 -13.78
N GLY A 72 13.17 12.22 -12.83
CA GLY A 72 13.39 13.65 -13.06
C GLY A 72 12.14 14.54 -13.05
N HIS A 73 10.94 13.97 -12.82
CA HIS A 73 9.67 14.71 -12.80
C HIS A 73 9.01 14.62 -11.42
N ARG A 74 8.31 15.68 -10.99
CA ARG A 74 7.56 15.65 -9.73
C ARG A 74 6.33 14.76 -9.88
N LEU A 75 5.91 14.12 -8.80
CA LEU A 75 4.66 13.35 -8.80
C LEU A 75 3.44 14.22 -9.18
N ALA A 76 3.43 15.50 -8.79
CA ALA A 76 2.38 16.44 -9.19
C ALA A 76 2.30 16.66 -10.71
N ASP A 77 3.40 16.52 -11.45
CA ASP A 77 3.45 16.72 -12.90
C ASP A 77 2.74 15.60 -13.65
N ARG A 78 2.57 14.43 -13.01
CA ARG A 78 1.84 13.27 -13.54
C ARG A 78 0.32 13.48 -13.50
N LEU A 79 -0.15 14.42 -12.69
CA LEU A 79 -1.58 14.68 -12.50
C LEU A 79 -2.10 15.76 -13.45
N THR A 80 -3.34 15.61 -13.86
CA THR A 80 -4.09 16.67 -14.54
C THR A 80 -4.45 17.82 -13.57
N ASP A 81 -4.72 19.01 -14.10
CA ASP A 81 -5.18 20.15 -13.28
C ASP A 81 -6.45 19.85 -12.47
N GLU A 82 -7.39 19.13 -13.08
CA GLU A 82 -8.63 18.75 -12.40
C GLU A 82 -8.38 17.71 -11.30
N GLU A 83 -7.41 16.80 -11.47
CA GLU A 83 -7.02 15.88 -10.40
C GLU A 83 -6.38 16.62 -9.24
N ARG A 84 -5.48 17.57 -9.50
CA ARG A 84 -4.85 18.37 -8.43
C ARG A 84 -5.84 19.22 -7.63
N ARG A 85 -6.92 19.67 -8.27
CA ARG A 85 -7.91 20.61 -7.69
C ARG A 85 -9.20 19.94 -7.21
N VAL A 86 -9.31 18.61 -7.31
CA VAL A 86 -10.53 17.91 -6.93
C VAL A 86 -10.84 18.12 -5.44
N TYR A 87 -12.10 18.42 -5.14
CA TYR A 87 -12.59 18.43 -3.77
C TYR A 87 -13.03 17.01 -3.38
N LEU A 88 -12.14 16.27 -2.72
CA LEU A 88 -12.31 14.85 -2.38
C LEU A 88 -13.62 14.48 -1.67
N PRO A 89 -14.22 15.33 -0.79
CA PRO A 89 -15.52 15.02 -0.18
C PRO A 89 -16.68 14.85 -1.17
N LEU A 90 -16.54 15.31 -2.43
CA LEU A 90 -17.50 15.05 -3.51
C LEU A 90 -17.24 13.72 -4.23
N VAL A 91 -16.09 13.09 -3.99
CA VAL A 91 -15.72 11.78 -4.53
C VAL A 91 -16.03 10.69 -3.50
N VAL A 92 -15.58 10.90 -2.25
CA VAL A 92 -15.77 9.99 -1.12
C VAL A 92 -16.36 10.77 0.04
N ARG A 93 -17.48 10.31 0.61
CA ARG A 93 -18.16 11.02 1.70
C ARG A 93 -17.42 10.84 3.03
N ALA A 94 -16.39 11.64 3.25
CA ALA A 94 -15.60 11.67 4.48
C ALA A 94 -14.99 13.06 4.73
N PRO A 95 -14.46 13.33 5.93
CA PRO A 95 -13.74 14.57 6.22
C PRO A 95 -12.58 14.80 5.25
N ALA A 96 -12.42 16.05 4.78
CA ALA A 96 -11.41 16.40 3.77
C ALA A 96 -9.98 16.13 4.24
N ASP A 97 -9.69 16.31 5.52
CA ASP A 97 -8.37 16.07 6.11
C ASP A 97 -8.08 14.57 6.28
N ALA A 98 -9.09 13.74 6.52
CA ALA A 98 -8.95 12.28 6.52
C ALA A 98 -8.64 11.76 5.10
N LEU A 99 -9.37 12.25 4.09
CA LEU A 99 -9.10 11.91 2.69
C LEU A 99 -7.75 12.46 2.21
N GLY A 100 -7.40 13.66 2.66
CA GLY A 100 -6.13 14.32 2.36
C GLY A 100 -4.89 13.59 2.90
N ALA A 101 -5.07 12.66 3.83
CA ALA A 101 -3.98 11.88 4.41
C ALA A 101 -3.65 10.59 3.63
N VAL A 102 -4.60 10.09 2.83
CA VAL A 102 -4.43 8.88 1.99
C VAL A 102 -3.39 9.17 0.92
N ASP A 103 -2.42 8.27 0.67
CA ASP A 103 -1.36 8.53 -0.32
C ASP A 103 -1.90 8.75 -1.74
N VAL A 104 -2.76 7.83 -2.20
CA VAL A 104 -3.32 7.83 -3.55
C VAL A 104 -4.80 7.46 -3.51
N ILE A 105 -5.61 8.13 -4.33
CA ILE A 105 -7.02 7.80 -4.52
C ILE A 105 -7.28 7.62 -6.01
N TRP A 106 -7.65 6.42 -6.43
CA TRP A 106 -8.25 6.21 -7.76
C TRP A 106 -9.75 6.34 -7.65
N TYR A 107 -10.39 6.97 -8.62
CA TYR A 107 -11.85 7.14 -8.57
C TYR A 107 -12.52 7.28 -9.93
N VAL A 108 -13.79 6.91 -9.93
CA VAL A 108 -14.79 7.33 -10.91
C VAL A 108 -15.89 8.05 -10.12
N ARG A 109 -16.09 9.34 -10.39
CA ARG A 109 -17.03 10.18 -9.62
C ARG A 109 -18.40 9.53 -9.52
N GLY A 110 -18.92 9.42 -8.29
CA GLY A 110 -20.24 8.85 -8.00
C GLY A 110 -20.38 7.35 -8.28
N LYS A 111 -19.29 6.64 -8.58
CA LYS A 111 -19.31 5.20 -8.85
C LYS A 111 -18.42 4.40 -7.93
N LEU A 112 -17.13 4.71 -7.85
CA LEU A 112 -16.17 3.86 -7.14
C LEU A 112 -14.96 4.69 -6.72
N ALA A 113 -14.41 4.37 -5.56
CA ALA A 113 -13.12 4.89 -5.12
C ALA A 113 -12.24 3.78 -4.54
N PHE A 114 -10.95 3.84 -4.85
CA PHE A 114 -9.91 3.02 -4.24
C PHE A 114 -9.01 3.92 -3.41
N LEU A 115 -8.94 3.67 -2.11
CA LEU A 115 -8.09 4.41 -1.17
C LEU A 115 -6.82 3.62 -0.96
N ILE A 116 -5.67 4.17 -1.34
CA ILE A 116 -4.41 3.44 -1.41
C ILE A 116 -3.41 4.08 -0.47
N GLU A 117 -2.85 3.28 0.42
CA GLU A 117 -1.80 3.66 1.37
C GLU A 117 -0.55 2.83 1.05
N VAL A 118 0.58 3.50 0.87
CA VAL A 118 1.88 2.89 0.58
C VAL A 118 2.68 2.88 1.87
N GLU A 119 2.91 1.69 2.41
CA GLU A 119 3.48 1.51 3.75
C GLU A 119 4.71 0.59 3.72
N TRP A 120 5.88 1.17 3.41
CA TRP A 120 7.14 0.45 3.30
C TRP A 120 7.65 -0.12 4.64
N THR A 121 7.16 0.40 5.76
CA THR A 121 7.53 -0.12 7.08
C THR A 121 6.60 -1.23 7.55
N ALA A 122 5.44 -1.44 6.93
CA ALA A 122 4.34 -2.21 7.53
C ALA A 122 3.93 -1.73 8.95
N MET A 123 4.13 -0.46 9.29
CA MET A 123 3.54 0.18 10.48
C MET A 123 2.06 0.54 10.23
N VAL A 124 1.24 -0.49 10.04
CA VAL A 124 -0.16 -0.36 9.61
C VAL A 124 -1.14 0.11 10.69
N GLY A 125 -0.69 0.26 11.94
CA GLY A 125 -1.56 0.55 13.07
C GLY A 125 -2.31 1.88 12.92
N ASP A 126 -1.57 2.98 12.70
CA ASP A 126 -2.18 4.29 12.48
C ASP A 126 -2.98 4.34 11.17
N THR A 127 -2.43 3.75 10.10
CA THR A 127 -3.09 3.68 8.78
C THR A 127 -4.47 3.02 8.85
N VAL A 128 -4.58 1.88 9.53
CA VAL A 128 -5.83 1.10 9.59
C VAL A 128 -6.72 1.55 10.76
N LEU A 129 -6.18 1.61 11.98
CA LEU A 129 -6.95 1.85 13.21
C LEU A 129 -7.09 3.33 13.57
N GLY A 130 -6.24 4.20 13.01
CA GLY A 130 -6.30 5.64 13.21
C GLY A 130 -7.02 6.31 12.04
N ARG A 131 -6.28 6.55 10.95
CA ARG A 131 -6.73 7.28 9.76
C ARG A 131 -7.85 6.55 9.01
N GLY A 132 -7.70 5.25 8.79
CA GLY A 132 -8.67 4.43 8.06
C GLY A 132 -10.09 4.50 8.63
N ARG A 133 -10.23 4.50 9.96
CA ARG A 133 -11.52 4.59 10.67
C ARG A 133 -12.22 5.94 10.53
N ARG A 134 -11.50 6.99 10.17
CA ARG A 134 -12.07 8.34 9.96
C ARG A 134 -12.80 8.46 8.64
N ILE A 135 -12.56 7.53 7.72
CA ILE A 135 -13.25 7.42 6.43
C ILE A 135 -14.28 6.30 6.56
N PRO A 136 -15.60 6.62 6.54
CA PRO A 136 -16.64 5.61 6.67
C PRO A 136 -16.53 4.50 5.60
N VAL A 137 -16.99 3.31 5.96
CA VAL A 137 -17.11 2.19 5.02
C VAL A 137 -18.32 2.42 4.13
N ASP A 138 -18.18 2.08 2.85
CA ASP A 138 -19.21 2.20 1.83
C ASP A 138 -18.97 1.12 0.76
N ASP A 139 -20.02 0.61 0.14
CA ASP A 139 -19.95 -0.48 -0.84
C ASP A 139 -19.27 -0.06 -2.16
N GLN A 140 -19.15 1.23 -2.42
CA GLN A 140 -18.44 1.78 -3.57
C GLN A 140 -16.98 2.12 -3.23
N GLN A 141 -16.41 1.51 -2.18
CA GLN A 141 -15.03 1.72 -1.76
C GLN A 141 -14.29 0.41 -1.52
N ALA A 142 -13.03 0.37 -1.95
CA ALA A 142 -12.07 -0.61 -1.46
C ALA A 142 -10.78 0.10 -1.05
N ARG A 143 -10.02 -0.51 -0.15
CA ARG A 143 -8.79 0.07 0.38
C ARG A 143 -7.62 -0.84 0.02
N PHE A 144 -6.50 -0.27 -0.39
CA PHE A 144 -5.29 -1.01 -0.68
C PHE A 144 -4.20 -0.59 0.29
N LEU A 145 -3.57 -1.59 0.90
CA LEU A 145 -2.34 -1.43 1.64
C LEU A 145 -1.21 -1.98 0.77
N VAL A 146 -0.44 -1.07 0.17
CA VAL A 146 0.69 -1.41 -0.69
C VAL A 146 1.93 -1.54 0.15
N ILE A 147 2.58 -2.71 0.12
CA ILE A 147 3.75 -3.02 0.96
C ILE A 147 4.87 -3.68 0.16
N PRO A 148 6.11 -3.67 0.68
CA PRO A 148 7.16 -4.52 0.18
C PRO A 148 6.88 -6.00 0.44
N ALA A 149 7.30 -6.88 -0.47
CA ALA A 149 7.17 -8.32 -0.31
C ALA A 149 7.77 -8.81 1.01
N GLU A 150 8.96 -8.29 1.35
CA GLU A 150 9.73 -8.63 2.54
C GLU A 150 9.06 -8.17 3.85
N ARG A 151 7.96 -7.42 3.77
CA ARG A 151 7.15 -7.00 4.92
C ARG A 151 5.88 -7.84 5.12
N ALA A 152 5.57 -8.76 4.20
CA ALA A 152 4.38 -9.58 4.28
C ALA A 152 4.33 -10.44 5.56
N GLU A 153 5.45 -11.07 5.95
CA GLU A 153 5.51 -11.87 7.18
C GLU A 153 5.28 -11.02 8.44
N LEU A 154 5.85 -9.82 8.50
CA LEU A 154 5.64 -8.91 9.62
C LEU A 154 4.17 -8.49 9.71
N LEU A 155 3.53 -8.19 8.58
CA LEU A 155 2.10 -7.89 8.54
C LEU A 155 1.25 -9.11 8.97
N ARG A 156 1.60 -10.31 8.50
CA ARG A 156 0.92 -11.56 8.91
C ARG A 156 1.00 -11.76 10.42
N LEU A 157 2.16 -11.57 11.02
CA LEU A 157 2.35 -11.67 12.47
C LEU A 157 1.51 -10.63 13.24
N LYS A 158 1.51 -9.37 12.79
CA LYS A 158 0.70 -8.30 13.39
C LYS A 158 -0.79 -8.62 13.32
N LEU A 159 -1.27 -9.13 12.19
CA LEU A 159 -2.65 -9.56 12.03
C LEU A 159 -2.95 -10.75 12.93
N ALA A 160 -2.11 -11.79 12.97
CA ALA A 160 -2.32 -12.96 13.83
C ALA A 160 -2.46 -12.59 15.32
N ARG A 161 -1.78 -11.52 15.75
CA ARG A 161 -1.74 -11.09 17.17
C ARG A 161 -2.73 -10.01 17.56
N SER A 162 -3.26 -9.25 16.60
CA SER A 162 -4.22 -8.19 16.86
C SER A 162 -5.57 -8.50 16.21
N PRO A 163 -6.53 -9.06 16.98
CA PRO A 163 -7.91 -9.22 16.51
C PRO A 163 -8.50 -7.90 16.01
N TRP A 164 -8.26 -6.81 16.73
CA TRP A 164 -8.71 -5.47 16.36
C TRP A 164 -8.21 -5.03 14.98
N LEU A 165 -6.93 -5.28 14.67
CA LEU A 165 -6.37 -4.96 13.37
C LEU A 165 -6.99 -5.80 12.27
N ARG A 166 -7.17 -7.12 12.49
CA ARG A 166 -7.83 -8.01 11.51
C ARG A 166 -9.26 -7.59 11.25
N ASP A 167 -10.03 -7.36 12.30
CA ASP A 167 -11.43 -6.99 12.20
C ASP A 167 -11.59 -5.66 11.45
N GLU A 168 -10.69 -4.70 11.68
CA GLU A 168 -10.71 -3.44 10.95
C GLU A 168 -10.25 -3.60 9.49
N MET A 169 -9.24 -4.44 9.21
CA MET A 169 -8.84 -4.75 7.83
C MET A 169 -10.02 -5.34 7.05
N GLN A 170 -10.75 -6.28 7.65
CA GLN A 170 -11.92 -6.91 7.03
C GLN A 170 -13.07 -5.91 6.88
N ARG A 171 -13.44 -5.20 7.95
CA ARG A 171 -14.53 -4.21 7.95
C ARG A 171 -14.29 -3.09 6.95
N GLY A 172 -13.05 -2.62 6.85
CA GLY A 172 -12.65 -1.54 5.95
C GLY A 172 -12.49 -1.94 4.48
N ASN A 173 -12.74 -3.20 4.13
CA ASN A 173 -12.50 -3.74 2.79
C ASN A 173 -11.05 -3.48 2.32
N TRP A 174 -10.09 -3.81 3.19
CA TRP A 174 -8.67 -3.65 2.87
C TRP A 174 -8.11 -4.87 2.15
N HIS A 175 -7.32 -4.61 1.12
CA HIS A 175 -6.57 -5.59 0.36
C HIS A 175 -5.08 -5.26 0.44
N VAL A 176 -4.25 -6.28 0.67
CA VAL A 176 -2.80 -6.11 0.57
C VAL A 176 -2.40 -6.23 -0.90
N LEU A 177 -1.55 -5.32 -1.37
CA LEU A 177 -0.91 -5.40 -2.68
C LEU A 177 0.60 -5.31 -2.47
N LYS A 178 1.35 -6.33 -2.89
CA LYS A 178 2.81 -6.26 -2.80
C LYS A 178 3.35 -5.45 -3.98
N TRP A 179 4.24 -4.49 -3.74
CA TRP A 179 4.65 -3.51 -4.75
C TRP A 179 5.30 -4.14 -6.01
N GLN A 180 5.97 -5.29 -5.90
CA GLN A 180 6.59 -5.98 -7.05
C GLN A 180 5.55 -6.54 -8.01
N HIS A 181 4.35 -6.84 -7.49
CA HIS A 181 3.22 -7.25 -8.33
C HIS A 181 2.63 -6.05 -9.06
N LEU A 182 2.61 -4.88 -8.43
CA LEU A 182 2.27 -3.63 -9.11
C LEU A 182 3.29 -3.31 -10.21
N ASP A 183 4.59 -3.46 -9.96
CA ASP A 183 5.63 -3.26 -10.97
C ASP A 183 5.45 -4.22 -12.15
N THR A 184 5.18 -5.50 -11.87
CA THR A 184 4.92 -6.52 -12.89
C THR A 184 3.69 -6.15 -13.73
N LEU A 185 2.61 -5.68 -13.11
CA LEU A 185 1.41 -5.23 -13.82
C LEU A 185 1.67 -3.93 -14.61
N SER A 186 2.50 -3.05 -14.07
CA SER A 186 2.87 -1.79 -14.70
C SER A 186 3.74 -2.00 -15.94
N GLY A 187 4.60 -3.01 -15.95
CA GLY A 187 5.42 -3.39 -17.11
C GLY A 187 4.66 -4.11 -18.23
N ARG A 188 3.40 -4.51 -18.04
CA ARG A 188 2.58 -5.14 -19.08
C ARG A 188 1.96 -4.10 -20.02
N ASP A 189 1.77 -4.50 -21.27
CA ASP A 189 0.99 -3.73 -22.23
C ASP A 189 -0.49 -3.72 -21.85
N GLY A 190 -1.05 -2.51 -21.73
CA GLY A 190 -2.42 -2.28 -21.29
C GLY A 190 -2.59 -2.30 -19.77
N ALA A 191 -3.83 -2.10 -19.32
CA ALA A 191 -4.20 -2.18 -17.91
C ALA A 191 -5.65 -2.63 -17.78
N ARG A 192 -5.93 -3.53 -16.83
CA ARG A 192 -7.29 -3.97 -16.52
C ARG A 192 -7.45 -4.18 -15.02
N LEU A 193 -8.60 -3.75 -14.49
CA LEU A 193 -8.88 -3.86 -13.06
C LEU A 193 -8.89 -5.33 -12.60
N GLU A 194 -9.36 -6.24 -13.46
CA GLU A 194 -9.38 -7.69 -13.23
C GLU A 194 -7.97 -8.29 -13.00
N TRP A 195 -6.91 -7.62 -13.44
CA TRP A 195 -5.54 -8.11 -13.22
C TRP A 195 -5.03 -7.85 -11.80
N LEU A 196 -5.70 -7.00 -11.03
CA LEU A 196 -5.37 -6.80 -9.62
C LEU A 196 -5.79 -8.02 -8.79
N GLU A 197 -6.97 -8.60 -9.05
CA GLU A 197 -7.55 -9.66 -8.22
C GLU A 197 -6.58 -10.84 -7.91
N PRO A 198 -5.85 -11.42 -8.89
CA PRO A 198 -4.92 -12.52 -8.62
C PRO A 198 -3.69 -12.14 -7.78
N VAL A 199 -3.38 -10.85 -7.66
CA VAL A 199 -2.20 -10.34 -6.94
C VAL A 199 -2.54 -9.73 -5.58
N LEU A 200 -3.82 -9.76 -5.16
CA LEU A 200 -4.26 -9.25 -3.87
C LEU A 200 -4.13 -10.29 -2.75
N GLY A 201 -3.81 -9.79 -1.56
CA GLY A 201 -3.69 -10.55 -0.32
C GLY A 201 -2.24 -10.75 0.12
N LEU A 202 -2.09 -11.26 1.34
CA LEU A 202 -0.78 -11.66 1.87
C LEU A 202 -0.21 -12.88 1.13
N ASP A 203 -1.09 -13.78 0.71
CA ASP A 203 -0.81 -14.99 -0.04
C ASP A 203 -1.62 -14.94 -1.36
N PRO A 204 -1.24 -14.08 -2.32
CA PRO A 204 -2.01 -13.88 -3.55
C PRO A 204 -2.04 -15.14 -4.42
N LEU A 205 -3.07 -15.30 -5.25
CA LEU A 205 -3.26 -16.49 -6.10
C LEU A 205 -2.06 -16.76 -7.02
N ILE A 206 -1.42 -15.70 -7.52
CA ILE A 206 -0.24 -15.80 -8.40
C ILE A 206 0.96 -16.48 -7.71
N GLU A 207 1.07 -16.39 -6.39
CA GLU A 207 2.15 -17.03 -5.61
C GLU A 207 1.82 -18.47 -5.24
N ARG A 208 0.53 -18.84 -5.17
CA ARG A 208 0.09 -20.20 -4.82
C ARG A 208 0.33 -21.24 -5.91
N GLY A 209 0.46 -20.79 -7.17
CA GLY A 209 0.74 -21.68 -8.32
C GLY A 209 2.16 -22.25 -8.34
N GLY A 210 3.09 -21.73 -7.52
CA GLY A 210 4.46 -22.24 -7.42
C GLY A 210 4.59 -23.60 -6.72
N GLU A 211 3.60 -24.01 -5.93
CA GLU A 211 3.56 -25.34 -5.27
C GLU A 211 2.93 -26.44 -6.14
N GLN A 212 2.48 -26.12 -7.36
CA GLN A 212 1.85 -27.10 -8.26
C GLN A 212 2.32 -26.97 -9.73
N LEU A 213 3.64 -26.80 -9.92
CA LEU A 213 4.30 -26.84 -11.25
C LEU A 213 5.16 -28.10 -11.47
N THR A 214 4.84 -29.21 -10.81
CA THR A 214 5.50 -30.53 -11.04
C THR A 214 4.55 -31.66 -11.46
N MET A 215 3.42 -31.33 -12.08
CA MET A 215 2.58 -32.32 -12.76
C MET A 215 2.05 -31.67 -14.04
N PHE A 216 2.16 -32.37 -15.17
CA PHE A 216 2.07 -31.90 -16.57
C PHE A 216 3.39 -31.25 -17.05
N GLY A 217 4.36 -31.93 -17.66
CA GLY A 217 4.32 -33.17 -18.44
C GLY A 217 4.52 -32.87 -19.93
N GLU A 218 5.73 -33.17 -20.41
CA GLU A 218 6.21 -33.41 -21.80
C GLU A 218 6.19 -32.28 -22.85
#